data_AF-A0A7M3M362-F1
#
_entry.id   AF-A0A7M3M362-F1
#
_cell.length_a   1.000
_cell.length_b   1.000
_cell.length_c   1.000
_cell.angle_alpha   90.00
_cell.angle_beta   90.00
_cell.angle_gamma   90.00
#
_symmetry.space_group_name_H-M   'P 1'
#
loop_
_entity.id
_entity.type
_entity.pdbx_description
1 polymer ?
#
loop_
_entity_poly.entity_id
_entity_poly.type
_entity_poly.pdbx_seq_one_letter_code
_entity_poly.pdbx_strand_id
1 'polypeptide(L)'
;MTAVDEAENAYERELRVLLDRAVPRLAAPAERMPQIRERVRRRARRRRAAGAAGGVVALAALATLVAPRFGAGGPAPGDPGPPVDPVPPAASGTAGRQAGAEVRYPRLGGLTVRLPAGWTALETSASASPGAKALGFAGNRPREAYGPPPCHKSPAGDCVPLDLLSPGDALVAFRPLTDKSPTGEAVPGALAERALSAACEEAGATWEAEGRLAVPERRGGGAVRVSVCLTRPGAEDIRRIRDLYASARFGDDAPAAPGADR
;
A
#
# COMPACT_ATOMS: atom_id res chain seq x y z
N MET A 1 28.14 -7.95 -50.65
CA MET A 1 26.86 -8.56 -50.23
C MET A 1 27.12 -10.04 -50.12
N THR A 2 27.23 -10.52 -48.89
CA THR A 2 27.66 -11.88 -48.59
C THR A 2 26.45 -12.81 -48.51
N ALA A 3 26.64 -14.12 -48.72
CA ALA A 3 25.56 -15.11 -48.64
C ALA A 3 24.84 -15.11 -47.27
N VAL A 4 25.50 -14.59 -46.23
CA VAL A 4 24.95 -14.39 -44.89
C VAL A 4 23.91 -13.26 -44.88
N ASP A 5 24.20 -12.14 -45.56
CA ASP A 5 23.27 -11.01 -45.69
C ASP A 5 21.98 -11.44 -46.42
N GLU A 6 22.09 -12.34 -47.40
CA GLU A 6 20.95 -12.82 -48.17
C GLU A 6 20.02 -13.73 -47.34
N ALA A 7 20.60 -14.58 -46.49
CA ALA A 7 19.87 -15.44 -45.57
C ALA A 7 19.14 -14.65 -44.47
N GLU A 8 19.80 -13.62 -43.92
CA GLU A 8 19.19 -12.73 -42.92
C GLU A 8 18.00 -11.94 -43.50
N ASN A 9 18.16 -11.42 -44.72
CA ASN A 9 17.08 -10.72 -45.44
C ASN A 9 15.92 -11.66 -45.83
N ALA A 10 16.18 -12.95 -46.06
CA ALA A 10 15.14 -13.94 -46.30
C ALA A 10 14.35 -14.22 -45.01
N TYR A 11 15.05 -14.41 -43.89
CA TYR A 11 14.45 -14.64 -42.58
C TYR A 11 13.62 -13.44 -42.10
N GLU A 12 14.13 -12.21 -42.26
CA GLU A 12 13.38 -11.00 -41.88
C GLU A 12 12.09 -10.85 -42.70
N ARG A 13 12.12 -11.19 -44.00
CA ARG A 13 10.92 -11.19 -44.85
C ARG A 13 9.91 -12.23 -44.41
N GLU A 14 10.35 -13.43 -44.05
CA GLU A 14 9.49 -14.48 -43.53
C GLU A 14 8.83 -14.08 -42.20
N LEU A 15 9.61 -13.48 -41.29
CA LEU A 15 9.12 -12.98 -40.01
C LEU A 15 8.05 -11.89 -40.19
N ARG A 16 8.26 -10.95 -41.13
CA ARG A 16 7.26 -9.90 -41.43
C ARG A 16 5.94 -10.49 -41.93
N VAL A 17 5.98 -11.55 -42.74
CA VAL A 17 4.76 -12.22 -43.24
C VAL A 17 4.02 -12.95 -42.11
N LEU A 18 4.75 -13.60 -41.20
CA LEU A 18 4.15 -14.27 -40.04
C LEU A 18 3.51 -13.27 -39.08
N LEU A 19 4.16 -12.13 -38.83
CA LEU A 19 3.63 -11.08 -37.97
C LEU A 19 2.39 -10.41 -38.57
N ASP A 20 2.37 -10.12 -39.88
CA ASP A 20 1.19 -9.53 -40.53
C ASP A 20 -0.03 -10.47 -40.51
N ARG A 21 0.20 -11.80 -40.52
CA ARG A 21 -0.86 -12.81 -40.38
C ARG A 21 -1.35 -13.01 -38.94
N ALA A 22 -0.47 -12.83 -37.95
CA ALA A 22 -0.78 -13.08 -36.55
C ALA A 22 -1.46 -11.89 -35.85
N VAL A 23 -1.37 -10.67 -36.39
CA VAL A 23 -1.97 -9.48 -35.79
C VAL A 23 -3.42 -9.31 -36.27
N PRO A 24 -4.43 -9.44 -35.38
CA PRO A 24 -5.81 -9.12 -35.74
C PRO A 24 -5.90 -7.64 -36.11
N ARG A 25 -6.21 -7.35 -37.38
CA ARG A 25 -6.51 -5.96 -37.79
C ARG A 25 -7.87 -5.57 -37.23
N LEU A 26 -7.86 -5.03 -36.01
CA LEU A 26 -9.04 -4.42 -35.40
C LEU A 26 -9.41 -3.18 -36.23
N ALA A 27 -10.53 -3.25 -36.96
CA ALA A 27 -11.08 -2.08 -37.62
C ALA A 27 -11.37 -1.01 -36.55
N ALA A 28 -10.75 0.16 -36.69
CA ALA A 28 -11.01 1.27 -35.79
C ALA A 28 -12.51 1.64 -35.88
N PRO A 29 -13.27 1.63 -34.77
CA PRO A 29 -14.68 1.99 -34.82
C PRO A 29 -14.79 3.47 -35.21
N ALA A 30 -15.33 3.75 -36.40
CA ALA A 30 -15.42 5.09 -36.98
C ALA A 30 -16.17 6.11 -36.09
N GLU A 31 -16.93 5.62 -35.11
CA GLU A 31 -17.81 6.44 -34.28
C GLU A 31 -17.19 6.96 -32.97
N ARG A 32 -16.00 6.50 -32.56
CA ARG A 32 -15.41 6.96 -31.27
C ARG A 32 -15.01 8.44 -31.29
N MET A 33 -14.44 8.93 -32.39
CA MET A 33 -13.98 10.32 -32.50
C MET A 33 -15.12 11.35 -32.52
N PRO A 34 -16.24 11.12 -33.24
CA PRO A 34 -17.45 11.95 -33.11
C PRO A 34 -17.98 12.03 -31.67
N GLN A 35 -18.08 10.89 -30.97
CA GLN A 35 -18.61 10.83 -29.61
C GLN A 35 -17.71 11.56 -28.60
N ILE A 36 -16.38 11.45 -28.74
CA ILE A 36 -15.42 12.18 -27.91
C ILE A 36 -15.53 13.68 -28.18
N ARG A 37 -15.61 14.11 -29.44
CA ARG A 37 -15.77 15.53 -29.81
C ARG A 37 -17.06 16.12 -29.24
N GLU A 38 -18.16 15.36 -29.26
CA GLU A 38 -19.44 15.77 -28.67
C GLU A 38 -19.35 15.94 -27.15
N ARG A 39 -18.71 14.99 -26.45
CA ARG A 39 -18.47 15.07 -25.00
C ARG A 39 -17.58 16.27 -24.63
N VAL A 40 -16.53 16.53 -25.39
CA VAL A 40 -15.63 17.69 -25.18
C VAL A 40 -16.38 19.01 -25.43
N ARG A 41 -17.18 19.10 -26.50
CA ARG A 41 -18.02 20.29 -26.79
C ARG A 41 -19.03 20.55 -25.68
N ARG A 42 -19.71 19.52 -25.17
CA ARG A 42 -20.64 19.66 -24.03
C ARG A 42 -19.93 20.15 -22.77
N ARG A 43 -18.74 19.63 -22.46
CA ARG A 43 -17.94 20.07 -21.30
C ARG A 43 -17.44 21.50 -21.45
N ALA A 44 -17.03 21.90 -22.64
CA ALA A 44 -16.59 23.27 -22.94
C ALA A 44 -17.76 24.29 -22.81
N ARG A 45 -18.97 23.93 -23.27
CA ARG A 45 -20.17 24.77 -23.10
C ARG A 45 -20.53 24.96 -21.64
N ARG A 46 -20.48 23.89 -20.82
CA ARG A 46 -20.72 23.99 -19.36
C ARG A 46 -19.71 24.90 -18.66
N ARG A 47 -18.45 24.89 -19.10
CA ARG A 47 -17.40 25.77 -18.56
C ARG A 47 -17.57 27.23 -18.94
N ARG A 48 -18.14 27.53 -20.11
CA ARG A 48 -18.44 28.91 -20.53
C ARG A 48 -19.67 29.50 -19.83
N ALA A 49 -20.60 28.67 -19.38
CA ALA A 49 -21.77 29.11 -18.61
C ALA A 49 -21.47 29.36 -17.10
N ALA A 50 -20.31 28.92 -16.60
CA ALA A 50 -19.90 29.08 -15.20
C ALA A 50 -18.83 30.16 -14.98
N GLY A 51 -18.57 31.00 -15.99
CA GLY A 51 -17.52 32.04 -15.97
C GLY A 51 -18.00 33.45 -15.62
N ALA A 52 -19.21 33.62 -15.08
CA ALA A 52 -19.77 34.93 -14.74
C ALA A 52 -20.53 34.90 -13.41
N ALA A 53 -19.81 34.79 -12.27
CA ALA A 53 -20.28 35.25 -10.95
C ALA A 53 -19.16 35.17 -9.88
N GLY A 54 -18.64 36.35 -9.49
CA GLY A 54 -18.11 36.70 -8.15
C GLY A 54 -16.86 35.98 -7.62
N GLY A 55 -15.84 36.62 -7.07
CA GLY A 55 -15.66 38.00 -6.62
C GLY A 55 -14.36 38.08 -5.79
N VAL A 56 -13.63 39.17 -5.96
CA VAL A 56 -12.42 39.54 -5.22
C VAL A 56 -12.78 40.02 -3.81
N VAL A 57 -12.11 39.54 -2.76
CA VAL A 57 -11.96 40.26 -1.47
C VAL A 57 -10.54 40.05 -0.94
N ALA A 58 -10.02 41.13 -0.35
CA ALA A 58 -8.63 41.48 -0.19
C ALA A 58 -7.99 41.11 1.15
N LEU A 59 -6.64 41.08 1.11
CA LEU A 59 -5.60 41.40 2.11
C LEU A 59 -6.00 41.94 3.51
N ALA A 60 -5.37 41.39 4.55
CA ALA A 60 -4.65 42.04 5.69
C ALA A 60 -4.46 41.01 6.84
N ALA A 61 -3.26 40.57 7.26
CA ALA A 61 -2.14 41.22 7.96
C ALA A 61 -2.27 41.22 9.52
N LEU A 62 -1.17 40.79 10.18
CA LEU A 62 -0.76 40.99 11.61
C LEU A 62 -1.53 40.18 12.68
N ALA A 63 -1.00 39.74 13.82
CA ALA A 63 0.32 39.59 14.44
C ALA A 63 0.11 38.80 15.76
N THR A 64 1.16 38.14 16.25
CA THR A 64 1.48 37.79 17.66
C THR A 64 0.41 37.93 18.77
N LEU A 65 0.25 36.91 19.64
CA LEU A 65 0.65 36.96 21.06
C LEU A 65 0.30 35.66 21.85
N VAL A 66 1.29 35.20 22.62
CA VAL A 66 1.24 34.73 24.03
C VAL A 66 0.52 33.41 24.39
N ALA A 67 1.35 32.45 24.80
CA ALA A 67 1.03 31.46 25.83
C ALA A 67 1.36 32.03 27.22
N PRO A 68 0.67 31.57 28.28
CA PRO A 68 1.40 31.21 29.48
C PRO A 68 1.02 29.83 30.06
N ARG A 69 2.07 29.18 30.56
CA ARG A 69 2.07 28.06 31.50
C ARG A 69 1.40 28.46 32.83
N PHE A 70 0.66 27.52 33.41
CA PHE A 70 0.59 27.31 34.86
C PHE A 70 1.23 25.93 35.11
N GLY A 71 2.21 25.71 35.99
CA GLY A 71 2.41 26.24 37.34
C GLY A 71 1.84 25.19 38.32
N ALA A 72 2.60 24.15 38.66
CA ALA A 72 3.37 24.02 39.90
C ALA A 72 2.54 23.47 41.08
N GLY A 73 2.97 22.33 41.63
CA GLY A 73 2.38 21.72 42.82
C GLY A 73 3.12 20.45 43.26
N GLY A 74 4.23 20.63 43.97
CA GLY A 74 4.76 19.68 44.96
C GLY A 74 5.35 20.51 46.12
N PRO A 75 5.88 19.95 47.23
CA PRO A 75 5.92 18.53 47.65
C PRO A 75 5.66 18.26 49.18
N ALA A 76 5.77 16.97 49.56
CA ALA A 76 6.28 16.40 50.84
C ALA A 76 5.35 16.28 52.09
N PRO A 77 5.69 15.49 53.14
CA PRO A 77 6.48 14.24 53.25
C PRO A 77 5.82 13.14 54.14
N GLY A 78 6.30 11.90 54.07
CA GLY A 78 5.99 10.83 55.03
C GLY A 78 6.97 9.66 54.88
N ASP A 79 7.75 9.43 55.93
CA ASP A 79 9.00 8.64 56.03
C ASP A 79 8.74 7.10 56.23
N PRO A 80 9.75 6.23 56.45
CA PRO A 80 10.02 5.06 55.60
C PRO A 80 9.73 3.69 56.26
N GLY A 81 9.41 2.68 55.44
CA GLY A 81 9.36 1.26 55.84
C GLY A 81 10.50 0.46 55.19
N PRO A 82 11.03 -0.59 55.84
CA PRO A 82 12.27 -1.28 55.42
C PRO A 82 12.12 -2.09 54.12
N PRO A 83 13.22 -2.29 53.36
CA PRO A 83 13.18 -2.90 52.03
C PRO A 83 12.93 -4.41 52.11
N VAL A 84 11.89 -4.88 51.40
CA VAL A 84 11.71 -6.29 51.07
C VAL A 84 12.10 -6.42 49.59
N ASP A 85 13.21 -7.08 49.32
CA ASP A 85 13.65 -7.40 47.95
C ASP A 85 12.59 -8.24 47.23
N PRO A 86 11.99 -7.75 46.13
CA PRO A 86 11.20 -8.60 45.25
C PRO A 86 12.16 -9.31 44.29
N VAL A 87 12.29 -10.63 44.47
CA VAL A 87 12.74 -11.55 43.42
C VAL A 87 11.96 -11.23 42.13
N PRO A 88 12.60 -10.96 40.98
CA PRO A 88 11.88 -10.60 39.77
C PRO A 88 11.04 -11.79 39.30
N PRO A 89 9.70 -11.68 39.20
CA PRO A 89 8.94 -12.67 38.46
C PRO A 89 9.31 -12.56 36.98
N ALA A 90 9.46 -13.73 36.35
CA ALA A 90 9.71 -13.90 34.93
C ALA A 90 8.90 -12.91 34.10
N ALA A 91 9.57 -12.26 33.15
CA ALA A 91 9.01 -11.27 32.26
C ALA A 91 7.76 -11.80 31.55
N SER A 92 6.59 -11.49 32.11
CA SER A 92 5.36 -11.44 31.35
C SER A 92 5.58 -10.39 30.27
N GLY A 93 5.68 -10.86 29.03
CA GLY A 93 5.88 -10.04 27.84
C GLY A 93 4.87 -8.90 27.81
N THR A 94 5.32 -7.74 28.29
CA THR A 94 4.59 -6.50 28.10
C THR A 94 4.68 -6.26 26.61
N ALA A 95 3.55 -6.36 25.92
CA ALA A 95 3.37 -5.77 24.60
C ALA A 95 3.55 -4.25 24.76
N GLY A 96 4.81 -3.83 24.91
CA GLY A 96 5.22 -2.46 24.95
C GLY A 96 4.89 -1.88 23.58
N ARG A 97 4.05 -0.85 23.59
CA ARG A 97 3.76 0.00 22.44
C ARG A 97 5.08 0.55 21.90
N GLN A 98 5.72 -0.20 21.01
CA GLN A 98 6.93 0.23 20.33
C GLN A 98 6.51 1.14 19.18
N ALA A 99 6.75 2.44 19.37
CA ALA A 99 6.73 3.37 18.27
C ALA A 99 7.84 3.00 17.28
N GLY A 100 7.54 2.76 16.01
CA GLY A 100 8.58 2.58 14.99
C GLY A 100 9.22 1.19 14.91
N ALA A 101 8.57 0.14 15.40
CA ALA A 101 9.12 -1.21 15.34
C ALA A 101 9.26 -1.71 13.88
N GLU A 102 10.40 -2.35 13.59
CA GLU A 102 10.58 -3.10 12.35
C GLU A 102 9.88 -4.45 12.47
N VAL A 103 9.16 -4.85 11.42
CA VAL A 103 8.45 -6.12 11.35
C VAL A 103 8.77 -6.81 10.02
N ARG A 104 9.02 -8.12 10.10
CA ARG A 104 9.34 -8.98 8.96
C ARG A 104 8.13 -9.83 8.55
N TYR A 105 7.91 -9.96 7.25
CA TYR A 105 6.93 -10.84 6.60
C TYR A 105 7.71 -11.99 5.92
N PRO A 106 7.93 -13.12 6.61
CA PRO A 106 8.82 -14.18 6.15
C PRO A 106 8.41 -14.75 4.80
N ARG A 107 7.12 -14.95 4.55
CA ARG A 107 6.59 -15.60 3.34
C ARG A 107 6.52 -14.64 2.15
N LEU A 108 6.87 -13.37 2.34
CA LEU A 108 7.01 -12.35 1.30
C LEU A 108 8.49 -12.09 0.98
N GLY A 109 9.32 -13.13 0.93
CA GLY A 109 10.76 -13.02 0.68
C GLY A 109 11.54 -12.36 1.84
N GLY A 110 10.99 -12.40 3.06
CA GLY A 110 11.53 -11.68 4.21
C GLY A 110 11.42 -10.16 4.08
N LEU A 111 10.34 -9.67 3.49
CA LEU A 111 10.02 -8.23 3.46
C LEU A 111 9.99 -7.70 4.89
N THR A 112 10.80 -6.69 5.18
CA THR A 112 10.86 -5.99 6.45
C THR A 112 10.47 -4.54 6.24
N VAL A 113 9.58 -4.03 7.09
CA VAL A 113 9.12 -2.63 7.05
C VAL A 113 9.17 -2.04 8.45
N ARG A 114 9.36 -0.72 8.53
CA ARG A 114 9.20 0.04 9.77
C ARG A 114 7.74 0.51 9.88
N LEU A 115 7.06 0.06 10.93
CA LEU A 115 5.68 0.43 11.16
C LEU A 115 5.57 1.78 11.87
N PRO A 116 4.61 2.65 11.52
CA PRO A 116 4.30 3.82 12.30
C PRO A 116 3.92 3.44 13.74
N ALA A 117 4.08 4.39 14.66
CA ALA A 117 3.81 4.14 16.07
C ALA A 117 2.36 3.69 16.33
N GLY A 118 2.22 2.63 17.13
CA GLY A 118 0.91 2.05 17.47
C GLY A 118 0.28 1.20 16.38
N TRP A 119 0.97 0.95 15.27
CA TRP A 119 0.50 0.04 14.24
C TRP A 119 0.77 -1.41 14.59
N THR A 120 -0.08 -2.28 14.06
CA THR A 120 0.08 -3.73 14.16
C THR A 120 0.27 -4.33 12.77
N ALA A 121 0.90 -5.50 12.73
CA ALA A 121 1.11 -6.28 11.53
C ALA A 121 0.57 -7.70 11.69
N LEU A 122 0.24 -8.31 10.57
CA LEU A 122 -0.25 -9.68 10.48
C LEU A 122 0.23 -10.28 9.16
N GLU A 123 0.73 -11.50 9.17
CA GLU A 123 0.93 -12.29 7.95
C GLU A 123 -0.02 -13.48 8.00
N THR A 124 -0.88 -13.62 6.99
CA THR A 124 -1.77 -14.78 6.86
C THR A 124 -1.11 -15.83 5.99
N SER A 125 -1.25 -17.10 6.38
CA SER A 125 -0.89 -18.21 5.49
C SER A 125 -1.81 -18.20 4.27
N ALA A 126 -1.28 -18.73 3.18
CA ALA A 126 -2.11 -19.30 2.13
C ALA A 126 -3.12 -20.23 2.80
N SER A 127 -4.42 -19.97 2.67
CA SER A 127 -5.43 -20.89 3.18
C SER A 127 -5.18 -22.31 2.64
N ALA A 128 -5.77 -23.33 3.26
CA ALA A 128 -5.73 -24.72 2.78
C ALA A 128 -6.27 -24.91 1.33
N SER A 129 -6.72 -23.83 0.68
CA SER A 129 -7.06 -23.82 -0.74
C SER A 129 -5.77 -23.87 -1.59
N PRO A 130 -5.65 -24.86 -2.50
CA PRO A 130 -4.55 -24.92 -3.44
C PRO A 130 -4.39 -23.59 -4.21
N GLY A 131 -3.20 -22.99 -4.12
CA GLY A 131 -2.85 -21.77 -4.86
C GLY A 131 -3.05 -20.45 -4.10
N ALA A 132 -3.58 -20.46 -2.87
CA ALA A 132 -3.60 -19.26 -2.04
C ALA A 132 -2.17 -18.73 -1.83
N LYS A 133 -2.01 -17.41 -1.82
CA LYS A 133 -0.71 -16.75 -1.62
C LYS A 133 -0.65 -16.16 -0.22
N ALA A 134 0.54 -16.11 0.36
CA ALA A 134 0.75 -15.40 1.62
C ALA A 134 0.37 -13.93 1.43
N LEU A 135 -0.33 -13.36 2.43
CA LEU A 135 -0.71 -11.95 2.44
C LEU A 135 -0.15 -11.32 3.71
N GLY A 136 0.54 -10.19 3.56
CA GLY A 136 0.97 -9.35 4.67
C GLY A 136 0.00 -8.19 4.86
N PHE A 137 -0.25 -7.80 6.10
CA PHE A 137 -1.07 -6.65 6.45
C PHE A 137 -0.37 -5.79 7.51
N ALA A 138 -0.60 -4.48 7.43
CA ALA A 138 -0.27 -3.52 8.48
C ALA A 138 -1.40 -2.49 8.63
N GLY A 139 -1.59 -1.96 9.84
CA GLY A 139 -2.56 -0.89 10.08
C GLY A 139 -2.56 -0.39 11.52
N ASN A 140 -3.31 0.67 11.77
CA ASN A 140 -3.47 1.31 13.08
C ASN A 140 -4.56 0.69 13.97
N ARG A 141 -5.20 -0.39 13.51
CA ARG A 141 -6.12 -1.23 14.29
C ARG A 141 -5.47 -2.57 14.58
N PRO A 142 -5.71 -3.18 15.76
CA PRO A 142 -5.35 -4.57 16.01
C PRO A 142 -5.98 -5.46 14.94
N ARG A 143 -5.18 -6.37 14.37
CA ARG A 143 -5.63 -7.36 13.40
C ARG A 143 -5.44 -8.74 14.02
N GLU A 144 -6.53 -9.39 14.38
CA GLU A 144 -6.47 -10.76 14.86
C GLU A 144 -6.30 -11.70 13.66
N ALA A 145 -5.33 -12.61 13.75
CA ALA A 145 -5.23 -13.74 12.83
C ALA A 145 -6.49 -14.59 13.02
N TYR A 146 -7.37 -14.60 12.02
CA TYR A 146 -8.66 -15.29 12.02
C TYR A 146 -8.83 -16.44 13.04
N GLY A 147 -9.80 -16.27 13.95
CA GLY A 147 -10.65 -17.37 14.40
C GLY A 147 -11.68 -17.73 13.31
N PRO A 148 -12.49 -18.80 13.45
CA PRO A 148 -13.40 -19.23 12.39
C PRO A 148 -14.39 -18.11 12.00
N PRO A 149 -14.84 -18.08 10.73
CA PRO A 149 -15.05 -16.86 9.94
C PRO A 149 -16.41 -16.17 10.24
N PRO A 150 -16.71 -14.98 9.67
CA PRO A 150 -16.62 -14.72 8.23
C PRO A 150 -15.42 -13.84 7.84
N CYS A 151 -14.60 -14.37 6.94
CA CYS A 151 -13.71 -13.55 6.14
C CYS A 151 -14.48 -12.84 5.03
N HIS A 152 -14.21 -11.57 4.81
CA HIS A 152 -14.70 -10.88 3.62
C HIS A 152 -13.86 -11.32 2.42
N LYS A 153 -14.50 -12.06 1.50
CA LYS A 153 -13.90 -12.38 0.20
C LYS A 153 -13.84 -11.11 -0.63
N SER A 154 -12.65 -10.63 -0.94
CA SER A 154 -12.51 -9.55 -1.93
C SER A 154 -12.83 -10.07 -3.34
N PRO A 155 -13.13 -9.19 -4.30
CA PRO A 155 -13.29 -9.57 -5.71
C PRO A 155 -12.07 -10.27 -6.33
N ALA A 156 -10.89 -10.15 -5.70
CA ALA A 156 -9.66 -10.86 -6.08
C ALA A 156 -9.57 -12.29 -5.50
N GLY A 157 -10.58 -12.75 -4.75
CA GLY A 157 -10.58 -14.06 -4.09
C GLY A 157 -9.79 -14.11 -2.78
N ASP A 158 -9.07 -13.04 -2.45
CA ASP A 158 -8.26 -12.95 -1.23
C ASP A 158 -9.14 -12.76 0.01
N CYS A 159 -8.78 -13.48 1.08
CA CYS A 159 -9.31 -13.34 2.43
C CYS A 159 -8.64 -12.14 3.10
N VAL A 160 -9.35 -11.02 3.23
CA VAL A 160 -8.78 -9.80 3.81
C VAL A 160 -9.31 -9.60 5.23
N PRO A 161 -8.45 -9.43 6.26
CA PRO A 161 -8.86 -9.20 7.64
C PRO A 161 -9.32 -7.75 7.82
N LEU A 162 -10.45 -7.42 7.23
CA LEU A 162 -11.06 -6.11 7.29
C LEU A 162 -12.51 -6.20 7.74
N ASP A 163 -12.79 -5.56 8.87
CA ASP A 163 -14.03 -4.81 9.03
C ASP A 163 -13.95 -3.50 8.22
N LEU A 164 -15.07 -2.80 8.08
CA LEU A 164 -15.13 -1.44 7.52
C LEU A 164 -14.14 -0.50 8.24
N LEU A 165 -13.32 0.22 7.47
CA LEU A 165 -12.37 1.22 7.97
C LEU A 165 -13.15 2.42 8.52
N SER A 166 -12.95 2.72 9.80
CA SER A 166 -13.47 3.95 10.40
C SER A 166 -12.65 5.16 9.95
N PRO A 167 -13.14 6.40 10.18
CA PRO A 167 -12.39 7.60 9.83
C PRO A 167 -10.99 7.62 10.47
N GLY A 168 -9.95 7.83 9.67
CA GLY A 168 -8.55 7.79 10.12
C GLY A 168 -7.94 6.39 10.22
N ASP A 169 -8.69 5.33 9.94
CA ASP A 169 -8.13 3.98 9.83
C ASP A 169 -7.31 3.84 8.54
N ALA A 170 -6.26 3.03 8.65
CA ALA A 170 -5.32 2.74 7.59
C ALA A 170 -5.10 1.25 7.43
N LEU A 171 -5.11 0.79 6.18
CA LEU A 171 -4.71 -0.56 5.80
C LEU A 171 -3.60 -0.48 4.76
N VAL A 172 -2.54 -1.24 5.01
CA VAL A 172 -1.54 -1.59 4.01
C VAL A 172 -1.58 -3.10 3.80
N ALA A 173 -1.71 -3.53 2.55
CA ALA A 173 -1.68 -4.93 2.16
C ALA A 173 -0.45 -5.19 1.26
N PHE A 174 0.28 -6.24 1.59
CA PHE A 174 1.46 -6.72 0.87
C PHE A 174 1.12 -8.03 0.18
N ARG A 175 1.20 -8.06 -1.14
CA ARG A 175 0.82 -9.23 -1.95
C ARG A 175 1.93 -9.64 -2.90
N PRO A 176 2.36 -10.91 -2.90
CA PRO A 176 3.33 -11.38 -3.87
C PRO A 176 2.67 -11.36 -5.26
N LEU A 177 3.37 -10.82 -6.24
CA LEU A 177 3.01 -10.93 -7.65
C LEU A 177 3.77 -12.12 -8.22
N THR A 178 3.03 -13.15 -8.62
CA THR A 178 3.61 -14.36 -9.25
C THR A 178 3.81 -14.22 -10.74
N ASP A 179 3.27 -13.15 -11.32
CA ASP A 179 3.28 -12.95 -12.75
C ASP A 179 4.70 -12.49 -13.10
N LYS A 180 5.49 -13.40 -13.69
CA LYS A 180 6.71 -12.99 -14.38
C LYS A 180 6.27 -11.99 -15.44
N SER A 181 6.65 -10.72 -15.27
CA SER A 181 6.45 -9.73 -16.33
C SER A 181 6.94 -10.33 -17.65
N PRO A 182 6.24 -10.17 -18.79
CA PRO A 182 6.75 -10.59 -20.09
C PRO A 182 8.09 -9.91 -20.43
N THR A 183 8.47 -8.84 -19.71
CA THR A 183 9.76 -8.15 -19.80
C THR A 183 10.79 -8.55 -18.72
N GLY A 184 10.53 -9.59 -17.93
CA GLY A 184 11.54 -10.23 -17.08
C GLY A 184 11.93 -9.51 -15.79
N GLU A 185 11.56 -8.24 -15.57
CA GLU A 185 11.98 -7.53 -14.35
C GLU A 185 10.79 -6.85 -13.65
N ALA A 186 10.68 -7.11 -12.35
CA ALA A 186 9.81 -6.36 -11.47
C ALA A 186 10.39 -4.95 -11.30
N VAL A 187 9.86 -3.97 -12.02
CA VAL A 187 10.33 -2.59 -11.86
C VAL A 187 9.88 -2.07 -10.50
N PRO A 188 10.80 -1.76 -9.56
CA PRO A 188 10.44 -1.11 -8.32
C PRO A 188 9.82 0.24 -8.64
N GLY A 189 8.62 0.48 -8.09
CA GLY A 189 7.85 1.68 -8.34
C GLY A 189 7.84 2.59 -7.12
N ALA A 190 7.72 3.90 -7.33
CA ALA A 190 7.30 4.78 -6.25
C ALA A 190 5.86 4.45 -5.84
N LEU A 191 5.53 4.69 -4.57
CA LEU A 191 4.14 4.63 -4.11
C LEU A 191 3.37 5.79 -4.75
N ALA A 192 2.39 5.47 -5.60
CA ALA A 192 1.62 6.45 -6.36
C ALA A 192 0.14 6.38 -6.00
N GLU A 193 -0.49 7.55 -5.89
CA GLU A 193 -1.94 7.65 -5.71
C GLU A 193 -2.67 7.05 -6.92
N ARG A 194 -3.79 6.38 -6.66
CA ARG A 194 -4.62 5.71 -7.66
C ARG A 194 -6.09 6.08 -7.46
N ALA A 195 -6.89 5.83 -8.49
CA ALA A 195 -8.34 5.76 -8.28
C ALA A 195 -8.65 4.61 -7.32
N LEU A 196 -9.69 4.77 -6.51
CA LEU A 196 -10.11 3.73 -5.58
C LEU A 196 -10.49 2.46 -6.34
N SER A 197 -9.95 1.34 -5.86
CA SER A 197 -10.32 0.00 -6.22
C SER A 197 -11.58 -0.40 -5.46
N ALA A 198 -12.36 -1.33 -6.01
CA ALA A 198 -13.56 -1.87 -5.35
C ALA A 198 -13.25 -2.37 -3.93
N ALA A 199 -12.07 -2.95 -3.69
CA ALA A 199 -11.67 -3.42 -2.37
C ALA A 199 -11.46 -2.27 -1.37
N CYS A 200 -10.82 -1.16 -1.77
CA CYS A 200 -10.69 0.01 -0.89
C CYS A 200 -12.03 0.74 -0.72
N GLU A 201 -12.88 0.79 -1.76
CA GLU A 201 -14.23 1.36 -1.67
C GLU A 201 -15.12 0.57 -0.70
N GLU A 202 -15.16 -0.76 -0.81
CA GLU A 202 -15.90 -1.65 0.09
C GLU A 202 -15.39 -1.57 1.53
N ALA A 203 -14.09 -1.32 1.71
CA ALA A 203 -13.49 -1.06 3.01
C ALA A 203 -13.83 0.33 3.57
N GLY A 204 -14.53 1.20 2.84
CA GLY A 204 -14.89 2.56 3.28
C GLY A 204 -13.76 3.59 3.15
N ALA A 205 -12.71 3.29 2.39
CA ALA A 205 -11.62 4.21 2.14
C ALA A 205 -12.04 5.34 1.19
N THR A 206 -11.34 6.47 1.29
CA THR A 206 -11.54 7.62 0.39
C THR A 206 -10.26 8.02 -0.33
N TRP A 207 -9.16 7.30 -0.09
CA TRP A 207 -7.88 7.50 -0.74
C TRP A 207 -7.15 6.16 -0.89
N GLU A 208 -6.51 5.94 -2.03
CA GLU A 208 -5.72 4.75 -2.31
C GLU A 208 -4.39 5.09 -2.99
N ALA A 209 -3.36 4.32 -2.63
CA ALA A 209 -2.10 4.32 -3.35
C ALA A 209 -1.58 2.89 -3.56
N GLU A 210 -0.83 2.71 -4.63
CA GLU A 210 -0.20 1.45 -4.98
C GLU A 210 1.30 1.63 -5.29
N GLY A 211 2.10 0.65 -4.88
CA GLY A 211 3.54 0.59 -5.15
C GLY A 211 3.98 -0.86 -5.40
N ARG A 212 5.22 -1.02 -5.87
CA ARG A 212 5.84 -2.33 -6.12
C ARG A 212 7.26 -2.37 -5.60
N LEU A 213 7.56 -3.41 -4.85
CA LEU A 213 8.89 -3.70 -4.31
C LEU A 213 9.48 -4.90 -5.06
N ALA A 214 10.68 -4.76 -5.59
CA ALA A 214 11.38 -5.86 -6.26
C ALA A 214 11.99 -6.81 -5.22
N VAL A 215 11.64 -8.10 -5.29
CA VAL A 215 12.23 -9.12 -4.41
C VAL A 215 13.57 -9.54 -5.01
N PRO A 216 14.67 -9.54 -4.24
CA PRO A 216 15.97 -9.99 -4.75
C PRO A 216 15.93 -11.44 -5.26
N GLU A 217 16.63 -11.73 -6.36
CA GLU A 217 16.71 -13.09 -6.96
C GLU A 217 17.16 -14.17 -5.96
N ARG A 218 18.12 -13.85 -5.10
CA ARG A 218 18.60 -14.74 -4.01
C ARG A 218 17.50 -15.17 -3.02
N ARG A 219 16.33 -14.51 -3.06
CA ARG A 219 15.15 -14.78 -2.23
C ARG A 219 13.93 -15.23 -3.06
N GLY A 220 14.14 -15.67 -4.30
CA GLY A 220 13.10 -16.20 -5.18
C GLY A 220 12.64 -15.25 -6.29
N GLY A 221 13.16 -14.02 -6.33
CA GLY A 221 12.83 -13.04 -7.38
C GLY A 221 11.36 -12.59 -7.38
N GLY A 222 10.98 -11.79 -8.38
CA GLY A 222 9.61 -11.30 -8.54
C GLY A 222 9.33 -9.98 -7.81
N ALA A 223 8.07 -9.74 -7.43
CA ALA A 223 7.65 -8.47 -6.83
C ALA A 223 6.65 -8.66 -5.68
N VAL A 224 6.64 -7.71 -4.75
CA VAL A 224 5.53 -7.52 -3.81
C VAL A 224 4.79 -6.24 -4.20
N ARG A 225 3.48 -6.37 -4.49
CA ARG A 225 2.58 -5.24 -4.62
C ARG A 225 2.20 -4.75 -3.23
N VAL A 226 2.28 -3.44 -3.04
CA VAL A 226 1.82 -2.74 -1.84
C VAL A 226 0.57 -1.96 -2.21
N SER A 227 -0.57 -2.29 -1.59
CA SER A 227 -1.83 -1.57 -1.74
C SER A 227 -2.17 -0.87 -0.42
N VAL A 228 -2.56 0.41 -0.48
CA VAL A 228 -2.88 1.23 0.69
C VAL A 228 -4.29 1.77 0.58
N CYS A 229 -5.13 1.53 1.60
CA CYS A 229 -6.44 2.13 1.72
C CYS A 229 -6.48 3.05 2.96
N LEU A 230 -6.90 4.31 2.80
CA LEU A 230 -7.06 5.28 3.89
C LEU A 230 -8.45 5.93 3.88
N THR A 231 -9.02 6.18 5.05
CA THR A 231 -10.31 6.90 5.18
C THR A 231 -10.07 8.35 5.60
N ARG A 232 -10.35 9.29 4.70
CA ARG A 232 -10.19 10.75 4.84
C ARG A 232 -8.81 11.17 5.41
N PRO A 233 -7.70 10.76 4.79
CA PRO A 233 -6.37 11.02 5.34
C PRO A 233 -6.00 12.51 5.30
N GLY A 234 -5.26 12.96 6.31
CA GLY A 234 -4.51 14.21 6.28
C GLY A 234 -3.12 14.05 5.66
N ALA A 235 -2.41 15.16 5.46
CA ALA A 235 -1.05 15.15 4.89
C ALA A 235 -0.07 14.29 5.73
N GLU A 236 -0.23 14.29 7.05
CA GLU A 236 0.56 13.50 7.98
C GLU A 236 0.35 11.98 7.85
N ASP A 237 -0.88 11.56 7.55
CA ASP A 237 -1.18 10.14 7.33
C ASP A 237 -0.51 9.66 6.04
N ILE A 238 -0.61 10.46 4.97
CA ILE A 238 0.03 10.18 3.68
C ILE A 238 1.56 10.13 3.85
N ARG A 239 2.14 11.05 4.63
CA ARG A 239 3.58 11.04 4.93
C ARG A 239 4.00 9.76 5.64
N ARG A 240 3.30 9.37 6.71
CA ARG A 240 3.59 8.13 7.46
C ARG A 240 3.53 6.88 6.59
N ILE A 241 2.57 6.83 5.65
CA ILE A 241 2.48 5.74 4.66
C ILE A 241 3.70 5.72 3.73
N ARG A 242 4.12 6.89 3.24
CA ARG A 242 5.30 7.00 2.37
C ARG A 242 6.57 6.59 3.10
N ASP A 243 6.72 6.97 4.38
CA ASP A 243 7.85 6.57 5.21
C ASP A 243 7.86 5.05 5.45
N LEU A 244 6.70 4.44 5.72
CA LEU A 244 6.55 2.98 5.80
C LEU A 244 7.01 2.33 4.49
N TYR A 245 6.52 2.81 3.35
CA TYR A 245 6.89 2.27 2.04
C TYR A 245 8.39 2.41 1.76
N ALA A 246 8.97 3.57 2.04
CA ALA A 246 10.39 3.85 1.84
C ALA A 246 11.30 3.03 2.77
N SER A 247 10.80 2.59 3.93
CA SER A 247 11.55 1.73 4.85
C SER A 247 11.64 0.27 4.41
N ALA A 248 10.89 -0.12 3.37
CA ALA A 248 10.81 -1.50 2.92
C ALA A 248 12.17 -2.02 2.45
N ARG A 249 12.60 -3.11 3.07
CA ARG A 249 13.84 -3.83 2.73
C ARG A 249 13.61 -5.33 2.81
N PHE A 250 14.47 -6.14 2.21
CA PHE A 250 14.41 -7.59 2.36
C PHE A 250 15.56 -8.02 3.27
N GLY A 251 15.24 -8.58 4.45
CA GLY A 251 16.20 -8.99 5.46
C GLY A 251 15.62 -10.03 6.43
N ASP A 252 16.44 -10.54 7.35
CA ASP A 252 16.04 -11.53 8.37
C ASP A 252 16.18 -10.99 9.80
N ASP A 253 16.63 -9.74 9.95
CA ASP A 253 17.07 -9.16 11.23
C ASP A 253 15.91 -8.63 12.11
N ALA A 254 14.66 -8.76 11.66
CA ALA A 254 13.50 -8.23 12.34
C ALA A 254 12.54 -9.34 12.82
N PRO A 255 11.81 -9.09 13.93
CA PRO A 255 10.79 -10.01 14.43
C PRO A 255 9.75 -10.35 13.35
N ALA A 256 9.34 -11.62 13.31
CA ALA A 256 8.29 -12.06 12.38
C ALA A 256 6.95 -11.41 12.74
N ALA A 257 6.20 -11.02 11.71
CA ALA A 257 4.81 -10.64 11.84
C ALA A 257 4.02 -11.84 12.43
N PRO A 258 3.11 -11.59 13.39
CA PRO A 258 2.20 -12.62 13.88
C PRO A 258 1.50 -13.36 12.74
N GLY A 259 1.27 -14.67 12.90
CA GLY A 259 0.62 -15.51 11.90
C GLY A 259 1.56 -16.09 10.83
N ALA A 260 2.84 -15.73 10.83
CA ALA A 260 3.86 -16.28 9.91
C ALA A 260 4.08 -17.79 10.05
N ASP A 261 3.83 -18.37 11.23
CA ASP A 261 4.13 -19.77 11.55
C ASP A 261 2.89 -20.69 11.56
N ARG A 262 1.69 -20.14 11.26
CA ARG A 262 0.43 -20.89 11.23
C ARG A 262 0.05 -21.33 9.82
#